data_AF-A0A5C4YDB6-F1
#
_entry.id   AF-A0A5C4YDB6-F1
#
_cell.length_a   1.000
_cell.length_b   1.000
_cell.length_c   1.000
_cell.angle_alpha   90.00
_cell.angle_beta   90.00
_cell.angle_gamma   90.00
#
_symmetry.space_group_name_H-M   'P 1'
#
loop_
_entity.id
_entity.type
_entity.pdbx_description
1 polymer ?
#
loop_
_entity_poly.entity_id
_entity_poly.type
_entity_poly.pdbx_seq_one_letter_code
_entity_poly.pdbx_strand_id
1 'polypeptide(L)'
;MFDYSKYENASEKQLIHALTLAEKRAEKLNSQLKENNEFFKFLQKKLKKSFNAKKTKKAEQRRPELDEAIEDYKNGNVVVCHSMEEFKAKMAEED
;
A
#
# COMPACT_ATOMS: atom_id res chain seq x y z
N MET A 1 -18.66 -32.33 -1.78
CA MET A 1 -20.14 -32.35 -1.78
C MET A 1 -20.60 -33.02 -0.51
N PHE A 2 -21.60 -32.49 0.21
CA PHE A 2 -22.08 -33.16 1.41
C PHE A 2 -22.80 -34.44 1.02
N ASP A 3 -22.49 -35.53 1.72
CA ASP A 3 -23.18 -36.79 1.52
C ASP A 3 -24.48 -36.77 2.32
N TYR A 4 -25.58 -36.52 1.61
CA TYR A 4 -26.92 -36.47 2.18
C TYR A 4 -27.54 -37.88 2.36
N SER A 5 -27.02 -38.88 1.65
CA SER A 5 -27.56 -40.26 1.70
C SER A 5 -27.45 -40.86 3.11
N LYS A 6 -26.43 -40.43 3.89
CA LYS A 6 -26.27 -40.84 5.29
C LYS A 6 -27.41 -40.40 6.22
N TYR A 7 -28.27 -39.49 5.78
CA TYR A 7 -29.40 -38.98 6.58
C TYR A 7 -30.76 -39.48 6.07
N GLU A 8 -30.80 -40.24 4.97
CA GLU A 8 -32.04 -40.71 4.34
C GLU A 8 -32.89 -41.57 5.27
N ASN A 9 -32.23 -42.37 6.13
CA ASN A 9 -32.87 -43.19 7.16
C ASN A 9 -32.50 -42.76 8.59
N ALA A 10 -32.02 -41.52 8.78
CA ALA A 10 -31.63 -41.05 10.10
C ALA A 10 -32.85 -40.77 10.99
N SER A 11 -32.75 -41.15 12.26
CA SER A 11 -33.75 -40.78 13.27
C SER A 11 -33.76 -39.27 13.53
N GLU A 12 -34.88 -38.76 14.04
CA GLU A 12 -35.05 -37.36 14.41
C GLU A 12 -33.93 -36.86 15.36
N LYS A 13 -33.54 -37.68 16.35
CA LYS A 13 -32.43 -37.36 17.26
C LYS A 13 -31.09 -37.19 16.52
N GLN A 14 -30.81 -38.03 15.52
CA GLN A 14 -29.60 -37.92 14.71
C GLN A 14 -29.62 -36.69 13.81
N LEU A 15 -30.78 -36.33 13.27
CA LEU A 15 -30.98 -35.11 12.48
C LEU A 15 -30.76 -33.86 13.33
N ILE A 16 -31.36 -33.79 14.53
CA ILE A 16 -31.18 -32.68 15.47
C ILE A 16 -29.71 -32.53 15.84
N HIS A 17 -29.04 -33.64 16.21
CA HIS A 17 -27.62 -33.60 16.53
C HIS A 17 -26.75 -33.12 15.36
N ALA A 18 -27.03 -33.61 14.15
CA ALA A 18 -26.30 -33.19 12.95
C ALA A 18 -26.51 -31.71 12.64
N LEU A 19 -27.74 -31.20 12.81
CA LEU A 19 -28.08 -29.79 12.65
C LEU A 19 -27.31 -28.92 13.65
N THR A 20 -27.35 -29.26 14.95
CA THR A 20 -26.61 -28.53 15.98
C THR A 20 -25.10 -28.53 15.71
N LEU A 21 -24.56 -29.62 15.20
CA LEU A 21 -23.14 -29.69 14.83
C LEU A 21 -22.82 -28.77 13.65
N ALA A 22 -23.71 -28.68 12.66
CA ALA A 22 -23.57 -27.80 11.52
C ALA A 22 -23.67 -26.32 11.92
N GLU A 23 -24.60 -25.97 12.82
CA GLU A 23 -24.75 -24.62 13.37
C GLU A 23 -23.47 -24.16 14.09
N LYS A 24 -22.94 -24.99 15.00
CA LYS A 24 -21.68 -24.69 15.70
C LYS A 24 -20.50 -24.48 14.74
N ARG A 25 -20.45 -25.27 13.65
CA ARG A 25 -19.42 -25.10 12.62
C ARG A 25 -19.60 -23.79 11.86
N ALA A 26 -20.84 -23.43 11.51
CA ALA A 26 -21.15 -22.17 10.84
C ALA A 26 -20.77 -20.96 11.71
N GLU A 27 -21.11 -20.99 13.00
CA GLU A 27 -20.72 -19.96 13.97
C GLU A 27 -19.19 -19.81 14.06
N LYS A 28 -18.47 -20.93 14.19
CA LYS A 28 -17.01 -20.92 14.24
C LYS A 28 -16.40 -20.33 12.97
N LEU A 29 -16.87 -20.74 11.80
CA LEU A 29 -16.39 -20.22 10.51
C LEU A 29 -16.67 -18.72 10.38
N ASN A 30 -17.82 -18.25 10.88
CA ASN A 30 -18.16 -16.83 10.87
C ASN A 30 -17.21 -16.00 11.75
N SER A 31 -16.87 -16.50 12.94
CA SER A 31 -15.89 -15.85 13.82
C SER A 31 -14.51 -15.79 13.17
N GLN A 32 -14.04 -16.90 12.59
CA GLN A 32 -12.77 -16.95 11.86
C GLN A 32 -12.76 -15.99 10.66
N LEU A 33 -13.88 -15.84 9.95
CA LEU A 33 -14.01 -14.92 8.83
C LEU A 33 -13.93 -13.45 9.28
N LYS A 34 -14.52 -13.12 10.44
CA LYS A 34 -14.38 -11.79 11.05
C LYS A 34 -12.92 -11.50 11.44
N GLU A 35 -12.27 -12.41 12.15
CA GLU A 35 -10.86 -12.28 12.56
C GLU A 35 -9.93 -12.13 11.34
N ASN A 36 -10.12 -12.96 10.31
CA ASN A 36 -9.35 -12.89 9.07
C ASN A 36 -9.55 -11.55 8.35
N ASN A 37 -10.77 -11.01 8.34
CA ASN A 37 -11.04 -9.70 7.74
C ASN A 37 -10.33 -8.56 8.49
N GLU A 38 -10.28 -8.61 9.82
CA GLU A 38 -9.54 -7.63 10.62
C GLU A 38 -8.04 -7.73 10.39
N PHE A 39 -7.51 -8.95 10.37
CA PHE A 39 -6.10 -9.21 10.06
C PHE A 39 -5.73 -8.72 8.66
N PHE A 40 -6.58 -8.98 7.67
CA PHE A 40 -6.41 -8.48 6.30
C PHE A 40 -6.36 -6.95 6.25
N LYS A 41 -7.30 -6.25 6.92
CA LYS A 41 -7.29 -4.78 7.02
C LYS A 41 -6.01 -4.27 7.69
N PHE A 42 -5.54 -4.94 8.74
CA PHE A 42 -4.30 -4.59 9.42
C PHE A 42 -3.07 -4.72 8.49
N LEU A 43 -2.97 -5.83 7.75
CA LEU A 43 -1.88 -6.04 6.78
C LEU A 43 -1.93 -5.00 5.67
N GLN A 44 -3.11 -4.71 5.11
CA GLN A 44 -3.27 -3.64 4.12
C GLN A 44 -2.80 -2.28 4.66
N LYS A 45 -3.13 -1.95 5.91
CA LYS A 45 -2.69 -0.70 6.56
C LYS A 45 -1.16 -0.67 6.73
N LYS A 46 -0.54 -1.78 7.15
CA LYS A 46 0.91 -1.89 7.27
C LYS A 46 1.61 -1.73 5.91
N LEU A 47 1.07 -2.36 4.87
CA LEU A 47 1.59 -2.27 3.52
C LEU A 47 1.49 -0.84 2.96
N LYS A 48 0.36 -0.16 3.12
CA LYS A 48 0.23 1.27 2.72
C LYS A 48 1.26 2.15 3.43
N LYS A 49 1.48 1.93 4.74
CA LYS A 49 2.49 2.67 5.51
C LYS A 49 3.91 2.43 5.00
N SER A 50 4.27 1.20 4.66
CA SER A 50 5.63 0.89 4.16
C SER A 50 5.93 1.55 2.81
N PHE A 51 4.94 1.65 1.92
CA PHE A 51 5.07 2.40 0.67
C PHE A 51 5.13 3.92 0.86
N ASN A 52 4.34 4.47 1.78
CA ASN A 52 4.34 5.91 2.04
C ASN A 52 5.60 6.40 2.76
N ALA A 53 6.19 5.59 3.64
CA ALA A 53 7.45 5.92 4.31
C ALA A 53 8.63 6.15 3.33
N LYS A 54 8.59 5.51 2.16
CA LYS A 54 9.59 5.73 1.09
C LYS A 54 9.36 7.06 0.35
N LYS A 55 8.13 7.58 0.30
CA LYS A 55 7.81 8.85 -0.36
C LYS A 55 8.17 10.04 0.51
N THR A 56 7.92 9.97 1.83
CA THR A 56 8.34 11.02 2.77
C THR A 56 9.85 11.18 2.83
N LYS A 57 10.62 10.08 2.82
CA LYS A 57 12.09 10.15 2.74
C LYS A 57 12.60 10.88 1.49
N LYS A 58 11.91 10.76 0.35
CA LYS A 58 12.28 11.50 -0.88
C LYS A 58 11.89 12.97 -0.84
N ALA A 59 10.81 13.31 -0.14
CA ALA A 59 10.38 14.70 0.04
C ALA A 59 11.29 15.46 1.02
N GLU A 60 11.73 14.80 2.09
CA GLU A 60 12.67 15.35 3.07
C GLU A 60 14.10 15.49 2.52
N GLN A 61 14.41 14.77 1.43
CA GLN A 61 15.67 14.90 0.68
C GLN A 61 15.63 15.96 -0.41
N ARG A 62 14.52 16.70 -0.58
CA ARG A 62 14.49 17.83 -1.50
C ARG A 62 15.46 18.90 -1.00
N ARG A 63 16.36 19.29 -1.88
CA ARG A 63 17.29 20.39 -1.63
C ARG A 63 16.61 21.67 -2.15
N PRO A 64 16.35 22.67 -1.31
CA PRO A 64 15.71 23.91 -1.74
C PRO A 64 16.48 24.60 -2.87
N GLU A 65 17.83 24.53 -2.85
CA GLU A 65 18.72 25.00 -3.92
C GLU A 65 18.42 24.36 -5.29
N LEU A 66 17.98 23.09 -5.29
CA LEU A 66 17.64 22.38 -6.53
C LEU A 66 16.25 22.77 -7.02
N ASP A 67 15.31 23.03 -6.10
CA ASP A 67 13.98 23.53 -6.44
C ASP A 67 14.08 24.96 -7.02
N GLU A 68 14.92 25.82 -6.43
CA GLU A 68 15.24 27.17 -6.93
C GLU A 68 15.90 27.12 -8.32
N ALA A 69 16.93 26.29 -8.52
CA ALA A 69 17.56 26.12 -9.83
C ALA A 69 16.59 25.58 -10.91
N ILE A 70 15.60 24.74 -10.53
CA ILE A 70 14.56 24.27 -11.44
C ILE A 70 13.59 25.41 -11.81
N GLU A 71 13.26 26.28 -10.86
CA GLU A 71 12.42 27.45 -11.13
C GLU A 71 13.14 28.47 -12.01
N ASP A 72 14.41 28.77 -11.75
CA ASP A 72 15.22 29.65 -12.60
C ASP A 72 15.33 29.13 -14.03
N TYR A 73 15.52 27.81 -14.19
CA TYR A 73 15.52 27.19 -15.52
C TYR A 73 14.18 27.38 -16.26
N LYS A 74 13.05 27.23 -15.56
CA LYS A 74 11.71 27.42 -16.15
C LYS A 74 11.40 28.88 -16.46
N ASN A 75 11.87 29.79 -15.61
CA ASN A 75 11.68 31.23 -15.75
C ASN A 75 12.64 31.83 -16.80
N GLY A 76 13.60 31.04 -17.31
CA GLY A 76 14.58 31.49 -18.28
C GLY A 76 15.71 32.32 -17.68
N ASN A 77 15.84 32.35 -16.35
CA ASN A 77 16.92 33.01 -15.60
C ASN A 77 18.20 32.16 -15.61
N VAL A 78 18.52 31.57 -16.76
CA VAL A 78 19.67 30.68 -16.93
C VAL A 78 20.55 31.18 -18.05
N VAL A 79 21.82 31.35 -17.72
CA VAL A 79 22.84 31.74 -18.69
C VAL A 79 23.27 30.49 -19.45
N VAL A 80 22.80 30.34 -20.68
CA VAL A 80 23.22 29.23 -21.55
C VAL A 80 24.64 29.53 -22.06
N CYS A 81 25.58 28.65 -21.74
CA CYS A 81 26.94 28.67 -22.26
C CYS A 81 27.12 27.46 -23.17
N HIS A 82 27.72 27.65 -24.35
CA HIS A 82 27.88 26.59 -25.34
C HIS A 82 29.27 25.93 -25.24
N SER A 83 30.16 26.52 -24.45
CA SER A 83 31.47 25.98 -24.12
C SER A 83 31.87 26.29 -22.67
N MET A 84 32.84 25.52 -22.16
CA MET A 84 33.40 25.71 -20.82
C MET A 84 34.22 27.02 -20.72
N GLU A 85 34.77 27.48 -21.83
CA GLU A 85 35.53 28.74 -21.91
C GLU A 85 34.61 29.94 -21.77
N GLU A 86 33.45 29.93 -22.44
CA GLU A 86 32.41 30.95 -22.29
C GLU A 86 31.88 31.04 -20.86
N PHE A 87 31.71 29.89 -20.19
CA PHE A 87 31.26 29.85 -18.81
C PHE A 87 32.29 30.51 -17.87
N LYS A 88 33.58 30.17 -18.02
CA LYS A 88 34.66 30.76 -17.20
C LYS A 88 34.81 32.25 -17.43
N ALA A 89 34.66 32.71 -18.68
CA ALA A 89 34.73 34.13 -19.01
C ALA A 89 33.59 34.92 -18.34
N LYS A 90 32.35 34.42 -18.39
CA LYS A 90 31.20 35.08 -17.76
C LYS A 90 31.28 35.13 -16.24
N MET A 91 31.75 34.06 -15.60
CA MET A 91 31.96 34.06 -14.15
C MET A 91 33.06 35.04 -13.71
N ALA A 92 34.02 35.33 -14.59
CA ALA A 92 35.10 36.29 -14.32
C ALA A 92 34.70 37.76 -14.59
N GLU A 93 33.58 38.01 -15.29
CA GLU A 93 33.02 39.35 -15.51
C GLU A 93 32.06 39.77 -14.37
N GLU A 94 31.62 38.84 -13.53
CA GLU A 94 30.72 39.08 -12.39
C GLU A 94 31.45 39.28 -11.03
N ASP A 95 32.79 39.21 -11.00
CA ASP A 95 33.68 39.54 -9.85
C ASP A 95 34.22 40.99 -9.93
#